data_AF-A0A1R3JV56-F1
#
_entry.id   AF-A0A1R3JV56-F1
#
_cell.length_a   1.000
_cell.length_b   1.000
_cell.length_c   1.000
_cell.angle_alpha   90.00
_cell.angle_beta   90.00
_cell.angle_gamma   90.00
#
_symmetry.space_group_name_H-M   'P 1'
#
loop_
_entity.id
_entity.type
_entity.pdbx_description
1 polymer ?
#
loop_
_entity_poly.entity_id
_entity_poly.type
_entity_poly.pdbx_seq_one_letter_code
_entity_poly.pdbx_strand_id
1 'polypeptide(L)'
;MAPIFILIFFIQFHIIEFMADVPPPRVLIVSRRTIRKNKFVDFVGEYHLDLIVQFGAVPVIVPRVSGVDNLLESFEPIHGVLLCEGEDIDPSLYGAEASTLSSQELEEIKKMHAGDTAIDKEKDSIELKLIKLCLERNIPYLGICRGSHILNVACGGTLYQDIGKELSQKLHGDQSVTHINYDDYDGHRHSIKLVERTPLQHWFKDSDE
;
A
#
# COMPACT_ATOMS: atom_id res chain seq x y z
N MET A 1 3.07 -1.63 -26.66
CA MET A 1 2.70 -1.48 -25.24
C MET A 1 3.28 -2.68 -24.51
N ALA A 2 4.37 -2.49 -23.78
CA ALA A 2 5.06 -3.57 -23.09
C ALA A 2 4.27 -3.98 -21.83
N PRO A 3 4.08 -5.28 -21.56
CA PRO A 3 3.42 -5.72 -20.33
C PRO A 3 4.30 -5.40 -19.12
N ILE A 4 3.73 -4.73 -18.12
CA ILE A 4 4.33 -4.48 -16.80
C ILE A 4 4.32 -5.82 -16.06
N PHE A 5 5.47 -6.46 -15.94
CA PHE A 5 5.63 -7.67 -15.14
C PHE A 5 5.82 -7.25 -13.68
N ILE A 6 4.79 -7.43 -12.86
CA ILE A 6 4.96 -7.49 -11.40
C ILE A 6 5.61 -8.85 -11.12
N LEU A 7 6.94 -8.90 -11.16
CA LEU A 7 7.70 -10.08 -10.80
C LEU A 7 7.91 -10.05 -9.29
N ILE A 8 6.88 -10.44 -8.53
CA ILE A 8 7.11 -10.78 -7.14
C ILE A 8 7.64 -12.21 -7.15
N PHE A 9 8.95 -12.34 -6.98
CA PHE A 9 9.57 -13.62 -6.68
C PHE A 9 8.88 -14.19 -5.44
N PHE A 10 8.21 -15.33 -5.61
CA PHE A 10 8.15 -16.30 -4.53
C PHE A 10 9.60 -16.66 -4.25
N ILE A 11 10.16 -16.10 -3.17
CA ILE A 11 11.24 -16.82 -2.51
C ILE A 11 10.53 -18.01 -1.87
N GLN A 12 10.43 -19.09 -2.64
CA GLN A 12 10.26 -20.41 -2.09
C GLN A 12 11.55 -20.65 -1.29
N PHE A 13 11.57 -20.19 -0.03
CA PHE A 13 12.57 -20.57 0.94
C PHE A 13 12.38 -22.08 1.16
N HIS A 14 12.85 -22.90 0.21
CA HIS A 14 13.54 -24.11 0.61
C HIS A 14 14.52 -23.64 1.66
N ILE A 15 14.37 -24.14 2.88
CA ILE A 15 15.26 -23.96 4.03
C ILE A 15 16.62 -23.50 3.51
N ILE A 16 16.86 -22.18 3.55
CA ILE A 16 18.17 -21.66 3.20
C ILE A 16 19.04 -22.20 4.31
N GLU A 17 19.84 -23.23 4.01
CA GLU A 17 21.05 -23.48 4.75
C GLU A 17 21.75 -22.14 4.83
N PHE A 18 21.75 -21.54 6.02
CA PHE A 18 22.40 -20.28 6.31
C PHE A 18 23.84 -20.36 5.79
N MET A 19 24.09 -19.79 4.61
CA MET A 19 25.44 -19.45 4.21
C MET A 19 25.85 -18.34 5.20
N ALA A 20 26.66 -18.69 6.18
CA ALA A 20 26.98 -17.88 7.36
C ALA A 20 27.57 -16.48 7.08
N ASP A 21 27.82 -16.14 5.80
CA ASP A 21 28.50 -14.93 5.37
C ASP A 21 27.61 -13.91 4.62
N VAL A 22 26.32 -14.18 4.35
CA VAL A 22 25.42 -13.20 3.69
C VAL A 22 24.50 -12.54 4.72
N PRO A 23 24.54 -11.20 4.89
CA PRO A 23 23.62 -10.53 5.81
C PRO A 23 22.17 -10.70 5.33
N PRO A 24 21.19 -10.82 6.24
CA PRO A 24 19.79 -10.99 5.84
C PRO A 24 19.28 -9.81 4.99
N PRO A 25 18.31 -10.04 4.09
CA PRO A 25 17.77 -9.00 3.21
C PRO A 25 17.11 -7.88 4.01
N ARG A 26 17.30 -6.64 3.57
CA ARG A 26 16.70 -5.44 4.16
C ARG A 26 15.39 -5.09 3.46
N VAL A 27 14.30 -5.09 4.21
CA VAL A 27 12.97 -4.69 3.71
C VAL A 27 12.61 -3.34 4.32
N LEU A 28 12.48 -2.34 3.47
CA LEU A 28 12.05 -1.01 3.88
C LEU A 28 10.54 -1.00 4.13
N ILE A 29 10.11 -0.35 5.20
CA ILE A 29 8.71 -0.13 5.52
C ILE A 29 8.51 1.32 5.95
N VAL A 30 7.57 2.01 5.32
CA VAL A 30 7.33 3.44 5.59
C VAL A 30 6.45 3.59 6.83
N SER A 31 6.86 4.48 7.74
CA SER A 31 6.12 4.71 8.97
C SER A 31 4.75 5.35 8.75
N ARG A 32 3.84 5.06 9.67
CA ARG A 32 2.62 5.83 9.93
C ARG A 32 2.91 6.87 11.01
N ARG A 33 2.00 7.82 11.18
CA ARG A 33 2.14 8.91 12.15
C ARG A 33 0.96 8.92 13.11
N THR A 34 1.24 9.19 14.38
CA THR A 34 0.23 9.52 15.38
C THR A 34 0.64 10.76 16.16
N ILE A 35 -0.29 11.36 16.89
CA ILE A 35 -0.02 12.49 17.78
C ILE A 35 -0.06 11.98 19.21
N ARG A 36 1.04 12.14 19.94
CA ARG A 36 1.14 11.84 21.37
C ARG A 36 1.67 13.06 22.11
N LYS A 37 0.88 13.58 23.07
CA LYS A 37 1.24 14.79 23.86
C LYS A 37 1.64 15.97 22.95
N ASN A 38 0.84 16.25 21.92
CA ASN A 38 1.05 17.32 20.93
C ASN A 38 2.38 17.21 20.16
N LYS A 39 2.93 16.01 20.04
CA LYS A 39 4.13 15.72 19.24
C LYS A 39 3.81 14.60 18.25
N PHE A 40 4.32 14.74 17.04
CA PHE A 40 4.27 13.67 16.06
C PHE A 40 5.17 12.52 16.49
N VAL A 41 4.67 11.30 16.32
CA VAL A 41 5.40 10.05 16.57
C VAL A 41 5.20 9.17 15.35
N ASP A 42 6.31 8.81 14.71
CA ASP A 42 6.34 7.80 13.67
C ASP A 42 6.27 6.40 14.30
N PHE A 43 5.46 5.53 13.72
CA PHE A 43 5.29 4.15 14.18
C PHE A 43 5.03 3.20 13.01
N VAL A 44 5.26 1.91 13.23
CA VAL A 44 4.86 0.81 12.36
C VAL A 44 4.17 -0.23 13.22
N GLY A 45 3.08 -0.83 12.73
CA GLY A 45 2.40 -1.91 13.45
C GLY A 45 3.31 -3.14 13.60
N GLU A 46 3.37 -3.69 14.80
CA GLU A 46 4.24 -4.83 15.15
C GLU A 46 4.00 -6.04 14.22
N TYR A 47 2.74 -6.30 13.86
CA TYR A 47 2.36 -7.35 12.91
C TYR A 47 3.20 -7.35 11.61
N HIS A 48 3.43 -6.17 11.01
CA HIS A 48 4.21 -6.08 9.77
C HIS A 48 5.71 -6.33 10.01
N LEU A 49 6.23 -5.87 11.15
CA LEU A 49 7.62 -6.09 11.54
C LEU A 49 7.87 -7.57 11.83
N ASP A 50 6.95 -8.20 12.56
CA ASP A 50 6.97 -9.63 12.88
C ASP A 50 6.96 -10.48 11.62
N LEU A 51 6.10 -10.17 10.64
CA LEU A 51 6.09 -10.86 9.36
C LEU A 51 7.44 -10.76 8.65
N ILE A 52 8.01 -9.57 8.53
CA ILE A 52 9.33 -9.39 7.88
C ILE A 52 10.40 -10.25 8.57
N VAL A 53 10.44 -10.22 9.91
CA VAL A 53 11.40 -11.01 10.69
C VAL A 53 11.16 -12.50 10.55
N GLN A 54 9.91 -12.95 10.58
CA GLN A 54 9.51 -14.34 10.44
C GLN A 54 9.95 -14.95 9.10
N PHE A 55 9.97 -14.14 8.04
CA PHE A 55 10.49 -14.51 6.72
C PHE A 55 12.00 -14.28 6.55
N GLY A 56 12.73 -14.06 7.65
CA GLY A 56 14.19 -14.01 7.65
C GLY A 56 14.79 -12.70 7.11
N ALA A 57 14.03 -11.60 7.11
CA ALA A 57 14.47 -10.29 6.66
C ALA A 57 14.61 -9.30 7.82
N VAL A 58 15.39 -8.23 7.60
CA VAL A 58 15.54 -7.11 8.54
C VAL A 58 14.57 -5.99 8.14
N PRO A 59 13.59 -5.63 8.99
CA PRO A 59 12.75 -4.47 8.74
C PRO A 59 13.55 -3.17 8.97
N VAL A 60 13.48 -2.25 8.02
CA VAL A 60 14.08 -0.92 8.12
C VAL A 60 12.96 0.12 8.01
N ILE A 61 12.69 0.80 9.12
CA ILE A 61 11.63 1.81 9.17
C ILE A 61 12.12 3.08 8.48
N VAL A 62 11.40 3.50 7.44
CA VAL A 62 11.61 4.77 6.74
C VAL A 62 10.68 5.81 7.36
N PRO A 63 11.20 6.83 8.05
CA PRO A 63 10.39 7.80 8.75
C PRO A 63 9.68 8.76 7.78
N ARG A 64 8.42 9.09 8.08
CA ARG A 64 7.62 10.11 7.39
C ARG A 64 8.08 11.51 7.83
N VAL A 65 9.22 11.96 7.31
CA VAL A 65 9.78 13.28 7.59
C VAL A 65 10.12 13.99 6.29
N SER A 66 9.86 15.30 6.25
CA SER A 66 10.16 16.13 5.07
C SER A 66 11.64 16.00 4.68
N GLY A 67 11.90 15.76 3.39
CA GLY A 67 13.25 15.59 2.83
C GLY A 67 13.77 14.15 2.83
N VAL A 68 13.16 13.21 3.56
CA VAL A 68 13.55 11.78 3.53
C VAL A 68 13.40 11.19 2.13
N ASP A 69 12.44 11.69 1.37
CA ASP A 69 12.20 11.36 -0.03
C ASP A 69 13.41 11.69 -0.94
N ASN A 70 14.31 12.59 -0.54
CA ASN A 70 15.56 12.88 -1.25
C ASN A 70 16.74 12.04 -0.74
N LEU A 71 16.56 11.28 0.34
CA LEU A 71 17.58 10.49 1.01
C LEU A 71 17.36 8.98 0.85
N LEU A 72 16.39 8.55 0.04
CA LEU A 72 16.02 7.14 -0.10
C LEU A 72 17.18 6.23 -0.51
N GLU A 73 18.09 6.71 -1.36
CA GLU A 73 19.28 5.94 -1.74
C GLU A 73 20.25 5.69 -0.57
N SER A 74 20.17 6.47 0.51
CA SER A 74 20.98 6.25 1.71
C SER A 74 20.56 5.00 2.51
N PHE A 75 19.42 4.40 2.18
CA PHE A 75 18.96 3.13 2.78
C PHE A 75 19.55 1.89 2.10
N GLU A 76 20.31 2.04 1.03
CA GLU A 76 20.91 0.93 0.28
C GLU A 76 21.87 0.05 1.13
N PRO A 77 21.98 -1.26 0.83
CA PRO A 77 21.19 -2.03 -0.13
C PRO A 77 19.71 -2.21 0.27
N ILE A 78 18.80 -1.94 -0.67
CA ILE A 78 17.35 -2.16 -0.55
C ILE A 78 17.02 -3.49 -1.22
N HIS A 79 16.60 -4.49 -0.44
CA HIS A 79 16.27 -5.82 -0.96
C HIS A 79 14.76 -6.01 -1.17
N GLY A 80 13.94 -5.17 -0.53
CA GLY A 80 12.52 -5.14 -0.76
C GLY A 80 11.85 -3.94 -0.11
N VAL A 81 10.60 -3.67 -0.49
CA VAL A 81 9.77 -2.61 0.10
C VAL A 81 8.39 -3.17 0.46
N LEU A 82 7.95 -2.94 1.70
CA LEU A 82 6.59 -3.20 2.15
C LEU A 82 5.88 -1.86 2.39
N LEU A 83 4.86 -1.57 1.58
CA LEU A 83 3.99 -0.42 1.76
C LEU A 83 2.68 -0.86 2.39
N CYS A 84 2.41 -0.36 3.58
CA CYS A 84 1.27 -0.74 4.40
C CYS A 84 0.06 0.18 4.20
N GLU A 85 -0.97 -0.05 5.00
CA GLU A 85 -2.14 0.81 5.10
C GLU A 85 -1.81 2.23 5.58
N GLY A 86 -2.75 3.15 5.36
CA GLY A 86 -2.65 4.53 5.77
C GLY A 86 -3.77 5.37 5.18
N GLU A 87 -3.58 6.67 5.29
CA GLU A 87 -4.50 7.72 4.86
C GLU A 87 -4.55 7.86 3.33
N ASP A 88 -5.61 8.43 2.80
CA ASP A 88 -5.81 8.63 1.37
C ASP A 88 -4.67 9.43 0.73
N ILE A 89 -4.38 9.08 -0.52
CA ILE A 89 -3.36 9.75 -1.34
C ILE A 89 -3.90 11.11 -1.79
N ASP A 90 -3.05 12.15 -1.82
CA ASP A 90 -3.42 13.47 -2.33
C ASP A 90 -4.07 13.35 -3.74
N PRO A 91 -5.34 13.76 -3.91
CA PRO A 91 -6.05 13.64 -5.18
C PRO A 91 -5.39 14.34 -6.37
N SER A 92 -4.55 15.36 -6.10
CA SER A 92 -3.76 16.03 -7.15
C SER A 92 -2.72 15.13 -7.81
N LEU A 93 -2.34 14.01 -7.18
CA LEU A 93 -1.32 13.08 -7.67
C LEU A 93 -1.85 12.09 -8.71
N TYR A 94 -3.16 11.94 -8.85
CA TYR A 94 -3.79 10.98 -9.77
C TYR A 94 -4.92 11.57 -10.61
N GLY A 95 -4.93 12.89 -10.81
CA GLY A 95 -5.86 13.55 -11.74
C GLY A 95 -7.31 13.52 -11.27
N ALA A 96 -7.54 13.65 -9.96
CA ALA A 96 -8.87 13.58 -9.36
C ALA A 96 -9.83 14.73 -9.71
N GLU A 97 -9.42 15.66 -10.56
CA GLU A 97 -10.32 16.67 -11.14
C GLU A 97 -11.44 16.05 -11.99
N ALA A 98 -11.32 14.76 -12.34
CA ALA A 98 -12.36 13.96 -12.95
C ALA A 98 -13.40 13.37 -11.97
N SER A 99 -13.29 13.67 -10.66
CA SER A 99 -14.26 13.18 -9.67
C SER A 99 -15.67 13.64 -9.99
N THR A 100 -16.63 12.73 -9.86
CA THR A 100 -18.06 13.04 -10.05
C THR A 100 -18.72 13.63 -8.81
N LEU A 101 -17.97 13.76 -7.71
CA LEU A 101 -18.47 14.25 -6.42
C LEU A 101 -18.47 15.77 -6.37
N SER A 102 -19.53 16.34 -5.80
CA SER A 102 -19.62 17.77 -5.53
C SER A 102 -18.69 18.18 -4.37
N SER A 103 -18.34 19.47 -4.30
CA SER A 103 -17.55 20.00 -3.17
C SER A 103 -18.21 19.74 -1.82
N GLN A 104 -19.55 19.74 -1.75
CA GLN A 104 -20.29 19.43 -0.53
C GLN A 104 -20.11 17.97 -0.12
N GLU A 105 -20.24 17.02 -1.06
CA GLU A 105 -20.06 15.60 -0.77
C GLU A 105 -18.65 15.28 -0.30
N LEU A 106 -17.64 15.89 -0.93
CA LEU A 106 -16.24 15.74 -0.52
C LEU A 106 -16.00 16.24 0.91
N GLU A 107 -16.63 17.34 1.30
CA GLU A 107 -16.53 17.87 2.66
C GLU A 107 -17.26 16.98 3.68
N GLU A 108 -18.41 16.42 3.31
CA GLU A 108 -19.14 15.45 4.13
C GLU A 108 -18.32 14.18 4.36
N ILE A 109 -17.70 13.64 3.31
CA ILE A 109 -16.82 12.47 3.39
C ILE A 109 -15.64 12.75 4.31
N LYS A 110 -14.95 13.89 4.12
CA LYS A 110 -13.83 14.29 4.99
C LYS A 110 -14.23 14.40 6.45
N LYS A 111 -15.45 14.87 6.73
CA LYS A 111 -15.95 14.99 8.10
C LYS A 111 -16.30 13.64 8.72
N MET A 112 -16.86 12.71 7.93
CA MET A 112 -17.20 11.37 8.37
C MET A 112 -15.96 10.48 8.56
N HIS A 113 -14.97 10.62 7.68
CA HIS A 113 -13.77 9.78 7.61
C HIS A 113 -12.50 10.61 7.79
N ALA A 114 -12.47 11.48 8.81
CA ALA A 114 -11.39 12.44 9.01
C ALA A 114 -10.00 11.80 9.23
N GLY A 115 -9.97 10.59 9.78
CA GLY A 115 -8.72 9.83 9.95
C GLY A 115 -8.18 9.29 8.62
N ASP A 116 -9.06 8.79 7.76
CA ASP A 116 -8.68 8.16 6.49
C ASP A 116 -8.40 9.21 5.41
N THR A 117 -9.23 10.27 5.33
CA THR A 117 -9.12 11.33 4.31
C THR A 117 -8.02 12.36 4.58
N ALA A 118 -7.25 12.18 5.66
CA ALA A 118 -6.17 13.09 6.04
C ALA A 118 -5.00 13.00 5.05
N ILE A 119 -4.90 13.97 4.16
CA ILE A 119 -3.80 14.00 3.18
C ILE A 119 -2.48 14.27 3.90
N ASP A 120 -1.51 13.39 3.64
CA ASP A 120 -0.21 13.50 4.28
C ASP A 120 0.89 13.33 3.23
N LYS A 121 1.35 14.49 2.75
CA LYS A 121 2.15 14.69 1.54
C LYS A 121 3.55 14.10 1.63
N GLU A 122 4.13 14.05 2.83
CA GLU A 122 5.50 13.54 3.01
C GLU A 122 5.59 12.05 2.61
N LYS A 123 4.71 11.18 3.09
CA LYS A 123 4.65 9.76 2.71
C LYS A 123 4.03 9.50 1.36
N ASP A 124 3.18 10.38 0.82
CA ASP A 124 2.89 10.34 -0.62
C ASP A 124 4.19 10.48 -1.44
N SER A 125 5.02 11.49 -1.13
CA SER A 125 6.30 11.70 -1.82
C SER A 125 7.28 10.54 -1.61
N ILE A 126 7.48 10.11 -0.36
CA ILE A 126 8.39 9.01 0.00
C ILE A 126 7.97 7.72 -0.70
N GLU A 127 6.70 7.33 -0.62
CA GLU A 127 6.25 6.06 -1.17
C GLU A 127 6.17 6.06 -2.69
N LEU A 128 5.75 7.16 -3.32
CA LEU A 128 5.79 7.27 -4.78
C LEU A 128 7.22 7.18 -5.31
N LYS A 129 8.20 7.82 -4.63
CA LYS A 129 9.61 7.69 -5.03
C LYS A 129 10.15 6.29 -4.77
N LEU A 130 9.80 5.64 -3.65
CA LEU A 130 10.19 4.25 -3.38
C LEU A 130 9.63 3.30 -4.43
N ILE A 131 8.36 3.41 -4.81
CA ILE A 131 7.80 2.56 -5.87
C ILE A 131 8.47 2.82 -7.22
N LYS A 132 8.73 4.07 -7.59
CA LYS A 132 9.49 4.39 -8.81
C LYS A 132 10.88 3.72 -8.78
N LEU A 133 11.58 3.83 -7.66
CA LEU A 133 12.87 3.17 -7.45
C LEU A 133 12.75 1.65 -7.62
N CYS A 134 11.71 1.03 -7.03
CA CYS A 134 11.48 -0.40 -7.15
C CYS A 134 11.22 -0.84 -8.59
N LEU A 135 10.41 -0.10 -9.32
CA LEU A 135 10.11 -0.37 -10.73
C LEU A 135 11.35 -0.20 -11.62
N GLU A 136 12.14 0.85 -11.39
CA GLU A 136 13.36 1.14 -12.17
C GLU A 136 14.47 0.11 -11.92
N ARG A 137 14.61 -0.36 -10.68
CA ARG A 137 15.71 -1.26 -10.26
C ARG A 137 15.30 -2.72 -10.12
N ASN A 138 14.05 -3.07 -10.43
CA ASN A 138 13.47 -4.40 -10.21
C ASN A 138 13.61 -4.87 -8.75
N ILE A 139 13.45 -3.95 -7.79
CA ILE A 139 13.41 -4.29 -6.36
C ILE A 139 12.01 -4.85 -6.06
N PRO A 140 11.90 -6.05 -5.43
CA PRO A 140 10.63 -6.61 -5.02
C PRO A 140 9.87 -5.67 -4.08
N TYR A 141 8.56 -5.54 -4.27
CA TYR A 141 7.71 -4.76 -3.37
C TYR A 141 6.35 -5.43 -3.16
N LEU A 142 5.73 -5.15 -2.02
CA LEU A 142 4.37 -5.55 -1.69
C LEU A 142 3.61 -4.32 -1.17
N GLY A 143 2.46 -4.03 -1.78
CA GLY A 143 1.56 -2.96 -1.36
C GLY A 143 0.28 -3.53 -0.76
N ILE A 144 0.01 -3.21 0.50
CA ILE A 144 -1.19 -3.62 1.23
C ILE A 144 -2.09 -2.39 1.37
N CYS A 145 -3.39 -2.53 1.07
CA CYS A 145 -4.36 -1.43 1.14
C CYS A 145 -3.85 -0.21 0.36
N ARG A 146 -3.56 0.91 1.04
CA ARG A 146 -2.95 2.12 0.48
C ARG A 146 -1.70 1.85 -0.36
N GLY A 147 -0.84 0.90 0.04
CA GLY A 147 0.35 0.56 -0.74
C GLY A 147 0.03 0.10 -2.17
N SER A 148 -1.09 -0.58 -2.36
CA SER A 148 -1.57 -0.98 -3.70
C SER A 148 -2.06 0.23 -4.52
N HIS A 149 -2.68 1.22 -3.85
CA HIS A 149 -3.10 2.47 -4.47
C HIS A 149 -1.89 3.29 -4.93
N ILE A 150 -0.82 3.37 -4.12
CA ILE A 150 0.43 4.06 -4.51
C ILE A 150 1.02 3.45 -5.77
N LEU A 151 1.03 2.12 -5.90
CA LEU A 151 1.50 1.46 -7.13
C LEU A 151 0.68 1.92 -8.34
N ASN A 152 -0.64 1.87 -8.24
CA ASN A 152 -1.54 2.27 -9.32
C ASN A 152 -1.28 3.72 -9.74
N VAL A 153 -1.18 4.65 -8.78
CA VAL A 153 -0.89 6.07 -9.03
C VAL A 153 0.50 6.25 -9.64
N ALA A 154 1.52 5.56 -9.14
CA ALA A 154 2.88 5.61 -9.70
C ALA A 154 2.94 5.15 -11.16
N CYS A 155 2.05 4.22 -11.55
CA CYS A 155 1.90 3.73 -12.92
C CYS A 155 0.96 4.60 -13.79
N GLY A 156 0.48 5.73 -13.27
CA GLY A 156 -0.41 6.66 -13.99
C GLY A 156 -1.90 6.30 -13.95
N GLY A 157 -2.31 5.40 -13.06
CA GLY A 157 -3.71 5.09 -12.80
C GLY A 157 -4.42 6.13 -11.93
N THR A 158 -5.73 6.02 -11.83
CA THR A 158 -6.61 6.88 -11.00
C THR A 158 -7.24 6.09 -9.86
N LEU A 159 -7.82 6.79 -8.87
CA LEU A 159 -8.54 6.18 -7.75
C LEU A 159 -9.94 6.79 -7.64
N TYR A 160 -10.88 6.02 -7.11
CA TYR A 160 -12.12 6.56 -6.57
C TYR A 160 -11.80 7.24 -5.24
N GLN A 161 -12.33 8.45 -5.03
CA GLN A 161 -12.23 9.15 -3.74
C GLN A 161 -13.21 8.59 -2.72
N ASP A 162 -14.38 8.13 -3.18
CA ASP A 162 -15.30 7.35 -2.34
C ASP A 162 -16.04 6.34 -3.21
N ILE A 163 -15.70 5.07 -3.04
CA ILE A 163 -16.28 3.99 -3.84
C ILE A 163 -17.79 3.88 -3.64
N GLY A 164 -18.30 4.16 -2.43
CA GLY A 164 -19.72 4.05 -2.11
C GLY A 164 -20.54 5.11 -2.85
N LYS A 165 -20.12 6.37 -2.80
CA LYS A 165 -20.77 7.49 -3.47
C LYS A 165 -20.62 7.43 -4.98
N GLU A 166 -19.42 7.16 -5.48
CA GLU A 166 -19.16 7.17 -6.93
C GLU A 166 -19.72 5.95 -7.66
N LEU A 167 -19.77 4.78 -7.01
CA LEU A 167 -20.37 3.58 -7.61
C LEU A 167 -21.85 3.41 -7.32
N SER A 168 -22.39 3.91 -6.20
CA SER A 168 -23.87 3.87 -5.99
C SER A 168 -24.63 4.66 -7.05
N GLN A 169 -24.00 5.68 -7.65
CA GLN A 169 -24.55 6.40 -8.79
C GLN A 169 -24.55 5.57 -10.10
N LYS A 170 -23.71 4.53 -10.20
CA LYS A 170 -23.47 3.77 -11.44
C LYS A 170 -24.01 2.34 -11.38
N LEU A 171 -24.08 1.73 -10.20
CA LEU A 171 -24.54 0.37 -9.96
C LEU A 171 -25.97 0.40 -9.40
N HIS A 172 -26.85 -0.41 -9.98
CA HIS A 172 -28.23 -0.56 -9.51
C HIS A 172 -28.45 -1.94 -8.90
N GLY A 173 -29.05 -2.00 -7.69
CA GLY A 173 -29.52 -3.25 -7.06
C GLY A 173 -28.43 -4.09 -6.40
N ASP A 174 -28.59 -5.42 -6.44
CA ASP A 174 -27.79 -6.46 -5.74
C ASP A 174 -26.33 -6.61 -6.22
N GLN A 175 -25.83 -5.63 -6.97
CA GLN A 175 -24.46 -5.60 -7.51
C GLN A 175 -23.48 -4.80 -6.65
N SER A 176 -23.97 -4.06 -5.66
CA SER A 176 -23.13 -3.33 -4.70
C SER A 176 -22.82 -4.20 -3.49
N VAL A 177 -21.55 -4.29 -3.12
CA VAL A 177 -21.13 -4.91 -1.87
C VAL A 177 -20.75 -3.80 -0.89
N THR A 178 -21.12 -3.95 0.38
CA THR A 178 -20.66 -3.05 1.44
C THR A 178 -19.14 -3.08 1.51
N HIS A 179 -18.48 -1.93 1.35
CA HIS A 179 -17.03 -1.85 1.31
C HIS A 179 -16.40 -1.98 2.72
N ILE A 180 -16.99 -1.32 3.71
CA ILE A 180 -16.51 -1.30 5.10
C ILE A 180 -17.69 -1.55 6.05
N ASN A 181 -17.49 -2.40 7.04
CA ASN A 181 -18.41 -2.61 8.14
C ASN A 181 -17.72 -2.24 9.46
N TYR A 182 -18.12 -1.14 10.09
CA TYR A 182 -17.50 -0.68 11.34
C TYR A 182 -17.82 -1.56 12.55
N ASP A 183 -18.92 -2.32 12.52
CA ASP A 183 -19.29 -3.25 13.59
C ASP A 183 -18.49 -4.57 13.51
N ASP A 184 -17.96 -4.89 12.32
CA ASP A 184 -17.15 -6.09 12.05
C ASP A 184 -15.99 -5.77 11.11
N TYR A 185 -15.12 -4.85 11.52
CA TYR A 185 -14.07 -4.33 10.63
C TYR A 185 -13.09 -5.42 10.19
N ASP A 186 -12.61 -6.22 11.16
CA ASP A 186 -11.63 -7.27 10.89
C ASP A 186 -12.24 -8.57 10.37
N GLY A 187 -13.56 -8.81 10.51
CA GLY A 187 -14.22 -10.01 10.00
C GLY A 187 -14.92 -9.80 8.65
N HIS A 188 -15.26 -8.56 8.29
CA HIS A 188 -15.96 -8.26 7.04
C HIS A 188 -15.09 -8.56 5.82
N ARG A 189 -15.57 -9.47 4.97
CA ARG A 189 -14.89 -9.92 3.75
C ARG A 189 -15.89 -10.07 2.63
N HIS A 190 -15.42 -9.96 1.40
CA HIS A 190 -16.20 -10.26 0.21
C HIS A 190 -15.36 -11.07 -0.76
N SER A 191 -16.02 -11.83 -1.63
CA SER A 191 -15.33 -12.62 -2.65
C SER A 191 -14.62 -11.71 -3.65
N ILE A 192 -13.48 -12.18 -4.14
CA ILE A 192 -12.73 -11.58 -5.25
C ILE A 192 -12.53 -12.62 -6.34
N LYS A 193 -12.33 -12.16 -7.58
CA LYS A 193 -11.93 -13.04 -8.68
C LYS A 193 -10.47 -12.79 -9.00
N LEU A 194 -9.65 -13.84 -8.94
CA LEU A 194 -8.26 -13.76 -9.35
C LEU A 194 -8.18 -13.67 -10.87
N VAL A 195 -7.39 -12.72 -11.36
CA VAL A 195 -7.14 -12.56 -12.79
C VAL A 195 -6.09 -13.57 -13.24
N GLU A 196 -6.37 -14.28 -14.34
CA GLU A 196 -5.45 -15.29 -14.86
C GLU A 196 -4.08 -14.72 -15.21
N ARG A 197 -3.04 -15.56 -15.12
CA ARG A 197 -1.65 -15.24 -15.49
C ARG A 197 -1.07 -14.06 -14.70
N THR A 198 -1.52 -13.88 -13.47
CA THR A 198 -0.97 -12.91 -12.52
C THR A 198 -0.24 -13.61 -11.38
N PRO A 199 0.70 -12.93 -10.69
CA PRO A 199 1.33 -13.49 -9.48
C PRO A 199 0.30 -13.94 -8.45
N LEU A 200 -0.73 -13.14 -8.18
CA LEU A 200 -1.79 -13.49 -7.24
C LEU A 200 -2.48 -14.82 -7.58
N GLN A 201 -2.80 -15.07 -8.87
CA GLN A 201 -3.35 -16.37 -9.26
C GLN A 201 -2.39 -17.52 -8.95
N HIS A 202 -1.10 -17.35 -9.23
CA HIS A 202 -0.11 -18.38 -8.98
C HIS A 202 0.01 -18.71 -7.48
N TRP A 203 -0.06 -17.70 -6.62
CA TRP A 203 0.12 -17.83 -5.18
C TRP A 203 -1.05 -18.49 -4.48
N PHE A 204 -2.26 -18.22 -4.97
CA PHE A 204 -3.51 -18.71 -4.42
C PHE A 204 -4.13 -19.84 -5.27
N LYS A 205 -3.34 -20.46 -6.15
CA LYS A 205 -3.81 -21.56 -7.01
C LYS A 205 -4.26 -22.78 -6.20
N ASP A 206 -3.66 -22.96 -5.01
CA ASP A 206 -3.89 -24.11 -4.12
C ASP A 206 -4.71 -23.72 -2.87
N SER A 207 -5.25 -22.51 -2.78
CA SER A 207 -6.02 -22.03 -1.62
C SER A 207 -7.53 -22.26 -1.74
N ASP A 208 -7.96 -23.12 -2.66
CA ASP A 208 -9.36 -23.56 -2.82
C ASP A 208 -9.70 -24.78 -1.92
N GLU A 209 -8.81 -25.16 -0.98
CA GLU A 209 -9.07 -26.09 0.14
C GLU A 209 -9.31 -25.35 1.46
#